data_AF-S7Q0I3-F1
#
_entry.id   AF-S7Q0I3-F1
#
_cell.length_a   1.000
_cell.length_b   1.000
_cell.length_c   1.000
_cell.angle_alpha   90.00
_cell.angle_beta   90.00
_cell.angle_gamma   90.00
#
_symmetry.space_group_name_H-M   'P 1'
#
loop_
_entity.id
_entity.type
_entity.pdbx_description
1 polymer ?
#
loop_
_entity_poly.entity_id
_entity_poly.type
_entity_poly.pdbx_seq_one_letter_code
_entity_poly.pdbx_strand_id
1 'polypeptide(L)'
;MSEAVAPTQDTTPAGTSPAQKPQRARTVGRWVVGGLLITFEEGLSWANRLRAARGDEPLEDTHRDHCSILMDIDTRVRELRGYGAMYWGRSTGDPMKCSHMLVITRYDPGRVPLVDGKATLTPAQTKSGPIERMAAKKLKEDEQVEFIGFYAFPSTMPPDC
;
A
#
# COMPACT_ATOMS: atom_id res chain seq x y z
N MET A 1 36.46 38.50 -68.56
CA MET A 1 35.11 38.66 -68.00
C MET A 1 34.79 37.29 -67.38
N SER A 2 35.15 37.01 -66.12
CA SER A 2 34.54 37.52 -64.86
C SER A 2 33.07 37.09 -64.81
N GLU A 3 32.49 36.32 -63.88
CA GLU A 3 32.70 35.90 -62.47
C GLU A 3 32.12 34.46 -62.31
N ALA A 4 32.52 33.51 -61.46
CA ALA A 4 32.75 33.41 -60.01
C ALA A 4 31.49 33.43 -59.11
N VAL A 5 31.45 32.47 -58.14
CA VAL A 5 30.66 32.40 -56.87
C VAL A 5 29.24 31.81 -57.00
N ALA A 6 28.71 30.86 -56.20
CA ALA A 6 29.14 29.90 -55.17
C ALA A 6 27.93 28.96 -54.87
N PRO A 7 28.11 27.81 -54.19
CA PRO A 7 27.01 26.93 -53.79
C PRO A 7 26.43 27.36 -52.44
N THR A 8 25.11 27.60 -52.36
CA THR A 8 24.45 27.85 -51.06
C THR A 8 24.02 26.53 -50.44
N GLN A 9 24.81 26.08 -49.47
CA GLN A 9 24.35 25.25 -48.37
C GLN A 9 23.31 26.03 -47.58
N ASP A 10 22.08 25.53 -47.48
CA ASP A 10 21.22 25.86 -46.34
C ASP A 10 20.95 24.57 -45.57
N THR A 11 21.92 24.25 -44.72
CA THR A 11 21.74 23.31 -43.63
C THR A 11 21.14 24.12 -42.49
N THR A 12 19.80 24.22 -42.44
CA THR A 12 19.13 24.81 -41.29
C THR A 12 19.38 23.90 -40.08
N PRO A 13 20.02 24.38 -39.01
CA PRO A 13 20.27 23.56 -37.84
C PRO A 13 18.93 23.18 -37.19
N ALA A 14 18.84 21.91 -36.81
CA ALA A 14 17.80 21.36 -35.96
C ALA A 14 17.44 22.35 -34.86
N GLY A 15 16.21 22.88 -34.94
CA GLY A 15 15.59 23.62 -33.86
C GLY A 15 15.66 22.76 -32.61
N THR A 16 16.56 23.14 -31.72
CA THR A 16 16.75 22.50 -30.43
C THR A 16 15.43 22.69 -29.70
N SER A 17 14.64 21.62 -29.59
CA SER A 17 13.46 21.60 -28.73
C SER A 17 13.87 22.23 -27.39
N PRO A 18 13.18 23.27 -26.91
CA PRO A 18 13.53 23.85 -25.63
C PRO A 18 13.46 22.72 -24.60
N ALA A 19 14.57 22.47 -23.91
CA ALA A 19 14.61 21.52 -22.82
C ALA A 19 13.47 21.89 -21.87
N GLN A 20 12.41 21.08 -21.86
CA GLN A 20 11.29 21.25 -20.95
C GLN A 20 11.90 21.24 -19.56
N LYS A 21 11.86 22.41 -18.89
CA LYS A 21 12.17 22.47 -17.46
C LYS A 21 11.35 21.35 -16.81
N PRO A 22 11.96 20.44 -16.02
CA PRO A 22 11.22 19.36 -15.40
C PRO A 22 10.05 20.00 -14.65
N GLN A 23 8.83 19.75 -15.11
CA GLN A 23 7.63 20.24 -14.44
C GLN A 23 7.73 19.72 -13.01
N ARG A 24 7.75 20.64 -12.04
CA ARG A 24 7.69 20.26 -10.63
C ARG A 24 6.42 19.42 -10.45
N ALA A 25 6.60 18.13 -10.19
CA ALA A 25 5.49 17.22 -9.99
C ALA A 25 4.57 17.81 -8.91
N ARG A 26 3.30 18.01 -9.24
CA ARG A 26 2.32 18.55 -8.28
C ARG A 26 2.14 17.51 -7.17
N THR A 27 2.29 17.92 -5.92
CA THR A 27 2.08 17.03 -4.76
C THR A 27 0.84 17.41 -3.98
N VAL A 28 0.17 16.42 -3.37
CA VAL A 28 -0.96 16.59 -2.46
C VAL A 28 -0.65 16.02 -1.08
N GLY A 29 -1.29 16.55 -0.04
CA GLY A 29 -1.24 15.96 1.30
C GLY A 29 -2.11 14.70 1.35
N ARG A 30 -1.52 13.58 1.79
CA ARG A 30 -2.18 12.29 1.98
C ARG A 30 -1.61 11.60 3.20
N TRP A 31 -2.35 10.64 3.72
CA TRP A 31 -1.80 9.65 4.63
C TRP A 31 -1.16 8.52 3.82
N VAL A 32 0.04 8.11 4.19
CA VAL A 32 0.70 6.93 3.64
C VAL A 32 0.38 5.78 4.57
N VAL A 33 -0.57 4.95 4.14
CA VAL A 33 -0.98 3.74 4.86
C VAL A 33 -0.12 2.60 4.36
N GLY A 34 0.45 1.83 5.27
CA GLY A 34 1.29 0.68 4.94
C GLY A 34 1.07 -0.47 5.90
N GLY A 35 1.22 -1.69 5.40
CA GLY A 35 0.96 -2.88 6.20
C GLY A 35 1.50 -4.16 5.59
N LEU A 36 1.44 -5.22 6.39
CA LEU A 36 1.82 -6.57 6.00
C LEU A 36 0.59 -7.27 5.44
N LEU A 37 0.74 -7.88 4.26
CA LEU A 37 -0.31 -8.65 3.62
C LEU A 37 -0.28 -10.09 4.13
N ILE A 38 -1.44 -10.59 4.54
CA ILE A 38 -1.68 -12.01 4.83
C ILE A 38 -2.80 -12.51 3.92
N THR A 39 -2.87 -13.81 3.67
CA THR A 39 -4.03 -14.38 2.96
C THR A 39 -5.26 -14.34 3.86
N PHE A 40 -6.45 -14.41 3.28
CA PHE A 40 -7.67 -14.52 4.07
C PHE A 40 -7.65 -15.76 4.97
N GLU A 41 -7.18 -16.89 4.46
CA GLU A 41 -7.12 -18.16 5.19
C GLU A 41 -6.20 -18.08 6.41
N GLU A 42 -5.05 -17.41 6.27
CA GLU A 42 -4.16 -17.15 7.41
C GLU A 42 -4.82 -16.21 8.42
N GLY A 43 -5.55 -15.19 7.94
CA GLY A 43 -6.37 -14.33 8.80
C GLY A 43 -7.40 -15.12 9.61
N LEU A 44 -8.20 -15.96 8.96
CA LEU A 44 -9.18 -16.82 9.63
C LEU A 44 -8.51 -17.75 10.65
N SER A 45 -7.40 -18.39 10.28
CA SER A 45 -6.62 -19.24 11.17
C SER A 45 -6.15 -18.47 12.41
N TRP A 46 -5.61 -17.27 12.22
CA TRP A 46 -5.16 -16.42 13.32
C TRP A 46 -6.31 -15.96 14.21
N ALA A 47 -7.43 -15.51 13.64
CA ALA A 47 -8.63 -15.14 14.39
C ALA A 47 -9.10 -16.30 15.27
N ASN A 48 -9.15 -17.53 14.72
CA ASN A 48 -9.55 -18.71 15.48
C ASN A 48 -8.57 -19.07 16.60
N ARG A 49 -7.25 -18.84 16.44
CA ARG A 49 -6.28 -18.97 17.55
C ARG A 49 -6.56 -17.96 18.66
N LEU A 50 -6.85 -16.70 18.31
CA LEU A 50 -7.19 -15.65 19.28
C LEU A 50 -8.47 -15.97 20.06
N ARG A 51 -9.48 -16.48 19.35
CA ARG A 51 -10.76 -16.93 19.93
C ARG A 51 -10.59 -18.13 20.86
N ALA A 52 -9.84 -19.14 20.43
CA ALA A 52 -9.54 -20.30 21.25
C ALA A 52 -8.85 -19.91 22.57
N ALA A 53 -7.94 -18.93 22.54
CA ALA A 53 -7.28 -18.42 23.75
C ALA A 53 -8.24 -17.75 24.74
N ARG A 54 -9.39 -17.25 24.29
CA ARG A 54 -10.46 -16.67 25.11
C ARG A 54 -11.56 -17.66 25.48
N GLY A 55 -11.58 -18.85 24.87
CA GLY A 55 -12.66 -19.83 25.00
C GLY A 55 -13.89 -19.53 24.13
N ASP A 56 -13.73 -18.73 23.08
CA ASP A 56 -14.80 -18.42 22.14
C ASP A 56 -14.95 -19.51 21.07
N GLU A 57 -16.17 -19.71 20.56
CA GLU A 57 -16.45 -20.63 19.43
C GLU A 57 -15.69 -20.20 18.15
N PRO A 58 -15.16 -21.15 17.35
CA PRO A 58 -14.44 -20.83 16.13
C PRO A 58 -15.35 -20.21 15.07
N LEU A 59 -14.76 -19.37 14.22
CA LEU A 59 -15.38 -18.79 13.04
C LEU A 59 -15.14 -19.68 11.81
N GLU A 60 -16.03 -19.56 10.84
CA GLU A 60 -15.93 -20.22 9.55
C GLU A 60 -15.79 -19.20 8.41
N ASP A 61 -15.38 -19.67 7.23
CA ASP A 61 -15.35 -18.83 6.02
C ASP A 61 -16.77 -18.67 5.45
N THR A 62 -17.61 -17.93 6.18
CA THR A 62 -18.99 -17.61 5.79
C THR A 62 -19.21 -16.10 5.86
N HIS A 63 -20.11 -15.58 5.01
CA HIS A 63 -20.48 -14.16 4.99
C HIS A 63 -20.88 -13.62 6.38
N ARG A 64 -21.49 -14.47 7.22
CA ARG A 64 -21.89 -14.11 8.60
C ARG A 64 -20.67 -13.79 9.48
N ASP A 65 -19.58 -14.50 9.28
CA ASP A 65 -18.42 -14.49 10.17
C ASP A 65 -17.32 -13.55 9.68
N HIS A 66 -17.31 -13.15 8.40
CA HIS A 66 -16.28 -12.27 7.83
C HIS A 66 -16.06 -11.00 8.66
N CYS A 67 -17.12 -10.28 9.05
CA CYS A 67 -16.99 -9.12 9.93
C CYS A 67 -16.28 -9.47 11.25
N SER A 68 -16.65 -10.59 11.87
CA SER A 68 -16.04 -11.05 13.13
C SER A 68 -14.56 -11.40 12.97
N ILE A 69 -14.18 -12.05 11.86
CA ILE A 69 -12.78 -12.34 11.53
C ILE A 69 -11.97 -11.06 11.48
N LEU A 70 -12.46 -10.05 10.75
CA LEU A 70 -11.79 -8.76 10.65
C LEU A 70 -11.70 -8.07 12.01
N MET A 71 -12.76 -8.12 12.82
CA MET A 71 -12.76 -7.46 14.13
C MET A 71 -11.80 -8.10 15.13
N ASP A 72 -11.70 -9.43 15.16
CA ASP A 72 -10.78 -10.15 16.03
C ASP A 72 -9.32 -9.80 15.68
N ILE A 73 -9.00 -9.75 14.38
CA ILE A 73 -7.66 -9.35 13.91
C ILE A 73 -7.41 -7.87 14.19
N ASP A 74 -8.34 -6.97 13.86
CA ASP A 74 -8.19 -5.53 14.07
C ASP A 74 -7.90 -5.20 15.53
N THR A 75 -8.66 -5.81 16.45
CA THR A 75 -8.47 -5.66 17.89
C THR A 75 -7.06 -6.09 18.29
N ARG A 76 -6.62 -7.27 17.85
CA ARG A 76 -5.29 -7.78 18.18
C ARG A 76 -4.18 -6.91 17.59
N VAL A 77 -4.33 -6.43 16.37
CA VAL A 77 -3.34 -5.54 15.75
C VAL A 77 -3.19 -4.25 16.56
N ARG A 78 -4.30 -3.67 17.04
CA ARG A 78 -4.27 -2.48 17.91
C ARG A 78 -3.59 -2.76 19.25
N GLU A 79 -3.85 -3.92 19.88
CA GLU A 79 -3.13 -4.36 21.09
C GLU A 79 -1.61 -4.48 20.86
N LEU A 80 -1.22 -4.93 19.66
CA LEU A 80 0.16 -5.03 19.22
C LEU A 80 0.77 -3.68 18.81
N ARG A 81 0.06 -2.57 19.04
CA ARG A 81 0.44 -1.18 18.68
C ARG A 81 0.48 -0.89 17.17
N GLY A 82 -0.23 -1.69 16.37
CA GLY A 82 -0.55 -1.36 14.98
C GLY A 82 -1.75 -0.41 14.86
N TYR A 83 -2.14 -0.09 13.63
CA TYR A 83 -3.22 0.85 13.31
C TYR A 83 -4.55 0.17 12.95
N GLY A 84 -4.59 -1.17 12.98
CA GLY A 84 -5.77 -1.97 12.69
C GLY A 84 -5.57 -2.89 11.48
N ALA A 85 -6.68 -3.42 10.97
CA ALA A 85 -6.68 -4.30 9.81
C ALA A 85 -7.79 -3.94 8.83
N MET A 86 -7.62 -4.35 7.57
CA MET A 86 -8.67 -4.23 6.56
C MET A 86 -8.60 -5.36 5.55
N TYR A 87 -9.72 -5.64 4.88
CA TYR A 87 -9.71 -6.49 3.70
C TYR A 87 -8.95 -5.84 2.54
N TRP A 88 -8.20 -6.64 1.80
CA TRP A 88 -7.38 -6.18 0.69
C TRP A 88 -7.31 -7.19 -0.46
N GLY A 89 -7.04 -6.71 -1.67
CA GLY A 89 -6.81 -7.55 -2.83
C GLY A 89 -8.06 -7.75 -3.70
N ARG A 90 -8.16 -8.92 -4.35
CA ARG A 90 -9.26 -9.21 -5.29
C ARG A 90 -10.51 -9.59 -4.51
N SER A 91 -11.66 -9.06 -4.91
CA SER A 91 -12.95 -9.56 -4.44
C SER A 91 -13.11 -11.02 -4.84
N THR A 92 -13.73 -11.81 -3.95
CA THR A 92 -13.99 -13.24 -4.18
C THR A 92 -15.43 -13.52 -4.61
N GLY A 93 -16.20 -12.48 -4.94
CA GLY A 93 -17.64 -12.58 -5.23
C GLY A 93 -18.54 -12.36 -4.01
N ASP A 94 -17.96 -12.41 -2.81
CA ASP A 94 -18.58 -11.90 -1.58
C ASP A 94 -18.19 -10.41 -1.41
N PRO A 95 -19.15 -9.50 -1.19
CA PRO A 95 -18.86 -8.07 -1.05
C PRO A 95 -18.03 -7.73 0.20
N MET A 96 -18.05 -8.59 1.22
CA MET A 96 -17.37 -8.39 2.50
C MET A 96 -16.00 -9.07 2.54
N LYS A 97 -15.68 -9.96 1.60
CA LYS A 97 -14.41 -10.69 1.55
C LYS A 97 -13.53 -10.27 0.37
N CYS A 98 -12.24 -10.11 0.68
CA CYS A 98 -11.19 -10.06 -0.32
C CYS A 98 -10.22 -11.23 -0.13
N SER A 99 -9.40 -11.49 -1.15
CA SER A 99 -8.42 -12.59 -1.11
C SER A 99 -7.33 -12.42 -0.04
N HIS A 100 -7.14 -11.21 0.49
CA HIS A 100 -6.12 -10.89 1.47
C HIS A 100 -6.66 -9.99 2.57
N MET A 101 -5.85 -9.84 3.62
CA MET A 101 -6.02 -8.84 4.64
C MET A 101 -4.72 -8.04 4.77
N LEU A 102 -4.85 -6.74 5.01
CA LEU A 102 -3.72 -5.85 5.29
C LEU A 102 -3.68 -5.57 6.78
N VAL A 103 -2.63 -6.03 7.46
CA VAL A 103 -2.31 -5.68 8.84
C VAL A 103 -1.57 -4.35 8.83
N ILE A 104 -2.24 -3.28 9.26
CA ILE A 104 -1.75 -1.90 9.11
C ILE A 104 -0.75 -1.58 10.21
N THR A 105 0.49 -1.32 9.82
CA THR A 105 1.63 -1.05 10.72
C THR A 105 2.18 0.36 10.54
N ARG A 106 1.74 1.08 9.51
CA ARG A 106 2.20 2.42 9.14
C ARG A 106 1.04 3.34 8.82
N TYR A 107 1.07 4.55 9.37
CA TYR A 107 0.08 5.58 9.10
C TYR A 107 0.69 6.99 9.23
N ASP A 108 1.45 7.42 8.23
CA ASP A 108 2.21 8.69 8.29
C ASP A 108 1.58 9.77 7.40
N PRO A 109 1.54 11.05 7.83
CA PRO A 109 1.22 12.13 6.92
C PRO A 109 2.37 12.34 5.92
N GLY A 110 2.03 12.56 4.64
CA GLY A 110 3.03 12.70 3.59
C GLY A 110 2.60 13.56 2.41
N ARG A 111 3.59 14.12 1.70
CA ARG A 111 3.38 14.71 0.37
C ARG A 111 3.52 13.61 -0.68
N VAL A 112 2.47 13.43 -1.47
CA VAL A 112 2.38 12.37 -2.50
C VAL A 112 2.23 13.03 -3.87
N PRO A 113 3.05 12.66 -4.87
CA PRO A 113 2.92 13.23 -6.21
C PRO A 113 1.62 12.80 -6.90
N LEU A 114 1.10 13.69 -7.73
CA LEU A 114 0.05 13.40 -8.69
C LEU A 114 0.68 12.97 -10.02
N VAL A 115 0.41 11.75 -10.44
CA VAL A 115 0.76 11.20 -11.75
C VAL A 115 -0.55 10.94 -12.48
N ASP A 116 -0.75 11.59 -13.63
CA ASP A 116 -2.00 11.53 -14.40
C ASP A 116 -3.26 11.82 -13.55
N GLY A 117 -3.15 12.81 -12.66
CA GLY A 117 -4.23 13.21 -11.75
C GLY A 117 -4.45 12.28 -10.55
N LYS A 118 -3.75 11.15 -10.46
CA LYS A 118 -3.85 10.18 -9.36
C LYS A 118 -2.71 10.38 -8.35
N ALA A 119 -3.05 10.37 -7.06
CA ALA A 119 -2.05 10.33 -6.00
C ALA A 119 -1.32 8.98 -6.03
N THR A 120 -0.01 9.01 -6.29
CA THR A 120 0.81 7.82 -6.48
C THR A 120 2.02 7.90 -5.55
N LEU A 121 2.23 6.89 -4.71
CA LEU A 121 3.38 6.87 -3.81
C LEU A 121 4.69 6.82 -4.60
N THR A 122 5.72 7.50 -4.08
CA THR A 122 7.08 7.34 -4.58
C THR A 122 7.64 5.96 -4.25
N PRO A 123 8.65 5.45 -4.97
CA PRO A 123 9.30 4.17 -4.64
C PRO A 123 9.89 4.09 -3.23
N ALA A 124 10.20 5.22 -2.61
CA ALA A 124 10.64 5.26 -1.22
C ALA A 124 9.47 5.09 -0.24
N GLN A 125 8.32 5.69 -0.55
CA GLN A 125 7.11 5.59 0.26
C GLN A 125 6.46 4.20 0.22
N THR A 126 6.68 3.42 -0.85
CA THR A 126 6.15 2.05 -0.98
C THR A 126 6.98 0.99 -0.23
N LYS A 127 8.16 1.34 0.28
CA LYS A 127 9.05 0.39 0.96
C LYS A 127 8.70 0.25 2.43
N SER A 128 8.92 -0.95 2.96
CA SER A 128 8.90 -1.22 4.39
C SER A 128 10.10 -0.57 5.07
N GLY A 129 9.88 -0.04 6.27
CA GLY A 129 10.88 0.53 7.14
C GLY A 129 11.33 -0.45 8.24
N PRO A 130 12.11 0.05 9.22
CA PRO A 130 12.51 -0.73 10.39
C PRO A 130 11.32 -1.17 11.25
N ILE A 131 10.30 -0.33 11.40
CA ILE A 131 9.09 -0.63 12.19
C ILE A 131 8.35 -1.83 11.60
N GLU A 132 8.14 -1.81 10.28
CA GLU A 132 7.45 -2.89 9.56
C GLU A 132 8.23 -4.20 9.61
N ARG A 133 9.58 -4.14 9.57
CA ARG A 133 10.43 -5.31 9.75
C ARG A 133 10.32 -5.90 11.16
N MET A 134 10.25 -5.05 12.18
CA MET A 134 10.00 -5.51 13.55
C MET A 134 8.60 -6.10 13.70
N ALA A 135 7.58 -5.48 13.09
CA ALA A 135 6.22 -6.00 13.09
C ALA A 135 6.14 -7.37 12.38
N ALA A 136 6.82 -7.53 11.25
CA ALA A 136 6.89 -8.79 10.53
C ALA A 136 7.54 -9.90 11.38
N LYS A 137 8.64 -9.57 12.07
CA LYS A 137 9.27 -10.48 13.02
C LYS A 137 8.31 -10.87 14.14
N LYS A 138 7.62 -9.89 14.73
CA LYS A 138 6.65 -10.11 15.81
C LYS A 138 5.47 -10.99 15.38
N LEU A 139 4.88 -10.71 14.22
CA LEU A 139 3.80 -11.54 13.67
C LEU A 139 4.26 -13.00 13.49
N LYS A 140 5.47 -13.21 12.95
CA LYS A 140 5.98 -14.55 12.73
C LYS A 140 6.35 -15.29 14.03
N GLU A 141 7.04 -14.63 14.95
CA GLU A 141 7.59 -15.27 16.15
C GLU A 141 6.57 -15.38 17.29
N ASP A 142 5.80 -14.33 17.56
CA ASP A 142 4.88 -14.27 18.71
C ASP A 142 3.47 -14.75 18.33
N GLU A 143 2.98 -14.34 17.16
CA GLU A 143 1.60 -14.63 16.72
C GLU A 143 1.52 -15.85 15.78
N GLN A 144 2.66 -16.36 15.33
CA GLN A 144 2.78 -17.46 14.37
C GLN A 144 1.98 -17.20 13.07
N VAL A 145 1.99 -15.94 12.61
CA VAL A 145 1.29 -15.47 11.42
C VAL A 145 2.26 -15.34 10.26
N GLU A 146 1.95 -16.00 9.15
CA GLU A 146 2.72 -15.87 7.91
C GLU A 146 2.21 -14.71 7.04
N PHE A 147 3.12 -13.86 6.57
CA PHE A 147 2.82 -12.75 5.68
C PHE A 147 3.48 -12.96 4.32
N ILE A 148 2.83 -12.47 3.27
CA ILE A 148 3.27 -12.67 1.88
C ILE A 148 3.97 -11.44 1.29
N GLY A 149 3.89 -10.29 1.95
CA GLY A 149 4.56 -9.08 1.49
C GLY A 149 4.17 -7.82 2.27
N PHE A 150 4.74 -6.70 1.86
CA PHE A 150 4.38 -5.37 2.34
C PHE A 150 3.66 -4.60 1.23
N TYR A 151 2.61 -3.90 1.59
CA TYR A 151 1.88 -3.04 0.67
C TYR A 151 1.63 -1.67 1.31
N ALA A 152 1.66 -0.61 0.48
CA ALA A 152 1.35 0.74 0.91
C ALA A 152 0.57 1.50 -0.15
N PHE A 153 -0.32 2.40 0.28
CA PHE A 153 -1.15 3.22 -0.57
C PHE A 153 -1.41 4.61 0.04
N PRO A 154 -1.74 5.61 -0.78
CA PRO A 154 -2.15 6.92 -0.28
C PRO A 154 -3.63 6.90 0.11
N SER A 155 -3.95 7.37 1.32
CA SER A 155 -5.31 7.52 1.84
C SER A 155 -5.66 9.00 2.03
N THR A 156 -6.94 9.33 1.82
CA THR A 156 -7.54 10.61 2.22
C THR A 156 -8.14 10.56 3.62
N MET A 157 -8.36 9.36 4.16
CA MET A 157 -8.88 9.17 5.51
C MET A 157 -7.72 9.26 6.50
N PRO A 158 -7.87 9.95 7.64
CA PRO A 158 -6.93 9.90 8.76
C PRO A 158 -7.03 8.56 9.51
N PRO A 159 -6.05 8.23 10.38
CA PRO A 159 -6.19 7.08 11.26
C PRO A 159 -7.37 7.29 12.22
N ASP A 160 -8.08 6.22 12.55
CA ASP A 160 -9.10 6.27 13.60
C ASP A 160 -8.41 6.53 14.94
N CYS A 161 -8.83 7.61 15.63
CA CYS A 161 -8.25 8.09 16.89
C CYS A 161 -8.77 7.32 18.10
#